data_AF-A0A4P8SVJ5-F1
#
_entry.id   AF-A0A4P8SVJ5-F1
#
_cell.length_a   1.000
_cell.length_b   1.000
_cell.length_c   1.000
_cell.angle_alpha   90.00
_cell.angle_beta   90.00
_cell.angle_gamma   90.00
#
_symmetry.space_group_name_H-M   'P 1'
#
loop_
_entity.id
_entity.type
_entity.pdbx_description
1 polymer ?
#
loop_
_entity_poly.entity_id
_entity_poly.type
_entity_poly.pdbx_seq_one_letter_code
_entity_poly.pdbx_strand_id
1 'polypeptide(L)'
;MSAFTGITVDREALIANYATVSERVAPAGVIAVVKANAYGHGAVDAARAFVDAGAEWLGVADVDEGIALRRAGIDEGVRILAWLHAPDEDFRRAAQYDVTPAVSSVSQLAAAADSEVPAVHVCVDTGLSRNGAVESEWAELFATAGRIVRSGGRTRVEGLMSHLSNASRADDLDQDAALQRALDGLAANGIVPDVVHLAASAGSIAVPETRHDAARVGLALYGLSPFADRTSADLGLRPAMRVTAAVLRTVPVAAGEGVSYGYTWRAATDTRLAVIGLGYADGFDRDLGNRVSVRIGDRTFPVVGRVAMNAMHIDVGDADVRVGDEVVLWGDPAEGDPAVEDWAAAIDTINYEVVARVGRSVERRTT
;
A
#
# COMPACT_ATOMS: atom_id res chain seq x y z
N MET A 1 22.91 1.03 -11.27
CA MET A 1 22.80 2.46 -11.58
C MET A 1 22.56 2.68 -13.06
N SER A 2 21.31 2.55 -13.47
CA SER A 2 20.86 3.24 -14.68
C SER A 2 20.75 4.71 -14.31
N ALA A 3 21.71 5.54 -14.72
CA ALA A 3 21.84 6.93 -14.27
C ALA A 3 20.69 7.88 -14.70
N PHE A 4 19.54 7.35 -15.14
CA PHE A 4 18.52 8.10 -15.89
C PHE A 4 17.10 7.99 -15.35
N THR A 5 16.80 7.06 -14.42
CA THR A 5 15.47 6.91 -13.81
C THR A 5 15.61 6.42 -12.38
N GLY A 6 14.76 6.89 -11.46
CA GLY A 6 14.86 6.47 -10.07
C GLY A 6 13.65 6.83 -9.22
N ILE A 7 13.39 5.96 -8.25
CA ILE A 7 12.46 6.19 -7.15
C ILE A 7 13.30 6.46 -5.91
N THR A 8 13.09 7.61 -5.30
CA THR A 8 13.61 7.90 -3.96
C THR A 8 12.50 7.73 -2.94
N VAL A 9 12.81 7.06 -1.84
CA VAL A 9 11.89 6.91 -0.70
C VAL A 9 12.51 7.57 0.52
N ASP A 10 11.90 8.64 1.01
CA ASP A 10 12.33 9.36 2.21
C ASP A 10 12.02 8.52 3.46
N ARG A 11 13.07 8.01 4.12
CA ARG A 11 12.94 7.21 5.34
C ARG A 11 12.37 8.02 6.50
N GLU A 12 12.77 9.28 6.63
CA GLU A 12 12.31 10.17 7.70
C GLU A 12 10.84 10.54 7.51
N ALA A 13 10.37 10.64 6.26
CA ALA A 13 8.93 10.75 5.98
C ALA A 13 8.17 9.51 6.48
N LEU A 14 8.66 8.29 6.21
CA LEU A 14 8.02 7.05 6.71
C LEU A 14 7.94 7.03 8.24
N ILE A 15 9.01 7.40 8.93
CA ILE A 15 9.06 7.47 10.41
C ILE A 15 8.09 8.52 10.93
N ALA A 16 8.12 9.73 10.35
CA ALA A 16 7.24 10.82 10.76
C ALA A 16 5.77 10.48 10.54
N ASN A 17 5.43 9.86 9.40
CA ASN A 17 4.08 9.41 9.11
C ASN A 17 3.61 8.33 10.09
N TYR A 18 4.48 7.38 10.44
CA TYR A 18 4.18 6.39 11.48
C TYR A 18 3.88 7.04 12.83
N ALA A 19 4.69 8.01 13.25
CA ALA A 19 4.44 8.76 14.49
C ALA A 19 3.10 9.53 14.44
N THR A 20 2.84 10.27 13.36
CA THR A 20 1.58 11.02 13.16
C THR A 20 0.37 10.10 13.20
N VAL A 21 0.44 8.94 12.53
CA VAL A 21 -0.65 7.97 12.52
C VAL A 21 -0.84 7.34 13.90
N SER A 22 0.23 6.90 14.54
CA SER A 22 0.20 6.28 15.87
C SER A 22 -0.43 7.20 16.92
N GLU A 23 -0.06 8.48 16.93
CA GLU A 23 -0.70 9.48 17.80
C GLU A 23 -2.19 9.63 17.52
N ARG A 24 -2.58 9.62 16.24
CA ARG A 24 -3.99 9.80 15.84
C ARG A 24 -4.87 8.60 16.17
N VAL A 25 -4.34 7.39 16.12
CA VAL A 25 -5.12 6.16 16.38
C VAL A 25 -5.11 5.74 17.84
N ALA A 26 -4.21 6.30 18.66
CA ALA A 26 -4.14 6.03 20.09
C ALA A 26 -5.52 6.12 20.79
N PRO A 27 -5.81 5.24 21.77
CA PRO A 27 -4.89 4.27 22.37
C PRO A 27 -4.71 2.97 21.56
N ALA A 28 -5.38 2.81 20.41
CA ALA A 28 -5.18 1.64 19.56
C ALA A 28 -3.75 1.60 19.01
N GLY A 29 -3.19 0.40 18.86
CA GLY A 29 -1.90 0.18 18.21
C GLY A 29 -1.96 0.34 16.69
N VAL A 30 -0.80 0.26 16.04
CA VAL A 30 -0.68 0.28 14.58
C VAL A 30 -0.02 -1.02 14.10
N ILE A 31 -0.72 -1.74 13.22
CA ILE A 31 -0.14 -2.79 12.39
C ILE A 31 0.29 -2.13 11.07
N ALA A 32 1.60 -1.99 10.87
CA ALA A 32 2.15 -1.29 9.70
C ALA A 32 2.15 -2.19 8.45
N VAL A 33 1.30 -1.86 7.48
CA VAL A 33 1.08 -2.71 6.30
C VAL A 33 2.13 -2.43 5.22
N VAL A 34 2.94 -3.45 4.92
CA VAL A 34 4.08 -3.42 3.98
C VAL A 34 3.92 -4.38 2.80
N LYS A 35 2.69 -4.87 2.56
CA LYS A 35 2.36 -5.74 1.43
C LYS A 35 2.63 -5.10 0.06
N ALA A 36 2.70 -5.92 -0.98
CA ALA A 36 2.93 -5.50 -2.36
C ALA A 36 4.19 -4.62 -2.51
N ASN A 37 5.29 -5.09 -1.91
CA ASN A 37 6.55 -4.34 -1.83
C ASN A 37 6.38 -2.95 -1.18
N ALA A 38 5.67 -2.89 -0.05
CA ALA A 38 5.30 -1.64 0.63
C ALA A 38 4.63 -0.63 -0.31
N TYR A 39 3.58 -1.04 -1.02
CA TYR A 39 2.86 -0.17 -1.96
C TYR A 39 3.81 0.45 -3.00
N GLY A 40 4.81 -0.32 -3.44
CA GLY A 40 5.84 0.13 -4.37
C GLY A 40 7.01 0.92 -3.75
N HIS A 41 7.05 1.14 -2.44
CA HIS A 41 8.13 1.90 -1.76
C HIS A 41 9.36 1.05 -1.41
N GLY A 42 9.25 -0.29 -1.43
CA GLY A 42 10.31 -1.19 -0.97
C GLY A 42 10.01 -1.77 0.40
N ALA A 43 9.59 -3.03 0.45
CA ALA A 43 9.08 -3.66 1.66
C ALA A 43 10.09 -3.70 2.81
N VAL A 44 11.34 -4.06 2.54
CA VAL A 44 12.37 -4.22 3.58
C VAL A 44 12.72 -2.89 4.23
N ASP A 45 13.01 -1.87 3.42
CA ASP A 45 13.45 -0.57 3.94
C ASP A 45 12.30 0.18 4.61
N ALA A 46 11.07 0.06 4.09
CA ALA A 46 9.89 0.59 4.77
C ALA A 46 9.60 -0.12 6.09
N ALA A 47 9.67 -1.46 6.12
CA ALA A 47 9.50 -2.23 7.35
C ALA A 47 10.52 -1.82 8.42
N ARG A 48 11.80 -1.67 8.06
CA ARG A 48 12.85 -1.18 8.98
C ARG A 48 12.53 0.22 9.50
N ALA A 49 12.13 1.14 8.62
CA ALA A 49 11.76 2.49 9.03
C ALA A 49 10.61 2.49 10.05
N PHE A 50 9.57 1.68 9.83
CA PHE A 50 8.45 1.58 10.76
C PHE A 50 8.83 0.90 12.07
N VAL A 51 9.66 -0.15 12.04
CA VAL A 51 10.19 -0.79 13.26
C VAL A 51 11.03 0.19 14.08
N ASP A 52 11.91 0.96 13.43
CA ASP A 52 12.70 2.01 14.08
C ASP A 52 11.81 3.13 14.66
N ALA A 53 10.63 3.35 14.09
CA ALA A 53 9.60 4.26 14.60
C ALA A 53 8.74 3.66 15.73
N GLY A 54 8.94 2.38 16.08
CA GLY A 54 8.23 1.69 17.18
C GLY A 54 7.15 0.70 16.74
N ALA A 55 7.10 0.31 15.47
CA ALA A 55 6.14 -0.71 15.03
C ALA A 55 6.44 -2.10 15.60
N GLU A 56 5.53 -2.58 16.44
CA GLU A 56 5.58 -3.95 16.98
C GLU A 56 4.96 -4.99 16.03
N TRP A 57 4.12 -4.52 15.11
CA TRP A 57 3.43 -5.36 14.13
C TRP A 57 3.64 -4.85 12.71
N LEU A 58 3.96 -5.78 11.81
CA LEU A 58 3.93 -5.60 10.36
C LEU A 58 2.80 -6.44 9.74
N GLY A 59 2.22 -5.93 8.67
CA GLY A 59 1.17 -6.62 7.91
C GLY A 59 1.54 -6.85 6.45
N VAL A 60 1.43 -8.09 5.98
CA VAL A 60 1.72 -8.51 4.60
C VAL A 60 0.53 -9.24 3.98
N ALA A 61 0.54 -9.44 2.66
CA ALA A 61 -0.53 -10.17 1.99
C ALA A 61 -0.48 -11.67 2.33
N ASP A 62 0.69 -12.28 2.17
CA ASP A 62 0.88 -13.73 2.25
C ASP A 62 2.12 -14.12 3.07
N VAL A 63 2.30 -15.43 3.24
CA VAL A 63 3.42 -15.99 4.01
C VAL A 63 4.76 -15.75 3.29
N ASP A 64 4.78 -15.68 1.96
CA ASP A 64 6.01 -15.46 1.19
C ASP A 64 6.57 -14.05 1.42
N GLU A 65 5.72 -13.02 1.45
CA GLU A 65 6.10 -11.66 1.80
C GLU A 65 6.64 -11.59 3.24
N GLY A 66 6.01 -12.28 4.19
CA GLY A 66 6.47 -12.33 5.58
C GLY A 66 7.84 -13.01 5.71
N ILE A 67 8.05 -14.12 5.01
CA ILE A 67 9.33 -14.82 4.94
C ILE A 67 10.40 -13.93 4.30
N ALA A 68 10.06 -13.16 3.28
CA ALA A 68 10.99 -12.23 2.65
C ALA A 68 11.50 -11.18 3.64
N LEU A 69 10.62 -10.65 4.51
CA LEU A 69 11.01 -9.72 5.60
C LEU A 69 11.94 -10.39 6.61
N ARG A 70 11.61 -11.61 7.07
CA ARG A 70 12.45 -12.37 8.00
C ARG A 70 13.83 -12.65 7.42
N ARG A 71 13.90 -13.09 6.17
CA ARG A 71 15.18 -13.31 5.45
C ARG A 71 15.99 -12.03 5.25
N ALA A 72 15.32 -10.88 5.22
CA ALA A 72 15.97 -9.57 5.16
C ALA A 72 16.41 -9.05 6.54
N GLY A 73 16.22 -9.82 7.61
CA GLY A 73 16.71 -9.51 8.96
C GLY A 73 15.76 -8.69 9.82
N ILE A 74 14.45 -8.70 9.55
CA ILE A 74 13.46 -8.18 10.51
C ILE A 74 13.40 -9.13 11.72
N ASP A 75 13.72 -8.58 12.89
CA ASP A 75 13.89 -9.29 14.16
C ASP A 75 12.64 -10.06 14.62
N GLU A 76 12.82 -11.22 15.24
CA GLU A 76 11.74 -12.09 15.75
C GLU A 76 10.86 -11.39 16.79
N GLY A 77 11.34 -10.34 17.47
CA GLY A 77 10.53 -9.52 18.37
C GLY A 77 9.44 -8.69 17.65
N VAL A 78 9.54 -8.49 16.34
CA VAL A 78 8.52 -7.83 15.52
C VAL A 78 7.56 -8.88 14.98
N ARG A 79 6.26 -8.76 15.29
CA ARG A 79 5.23 -9.69 14.83
C ARG A 79 4.85 -9.41 13.38
N ILE A 80 4.64 -10.45 12.58
CA ILE A 80 4.26 -10.33 11.16
C ILE A 80 2.93 -11.05 10.93
N LEU A 81 1.90 -10.30 10.54
CA LEU A 81 0.58 -10.82 10.19
C LEU A 81 0.46 -10.99 8.66
N ALA A 82 -0.02 -12.15 8.21
CA ALA A 82 -0.34 -12.46 6.80
C ALA A 82 -1.78 -12.98 6.68
N TRP A 83 -2.57 -12.63 5.65
CA TRP A 83 -4.02 -12.94 5.63
C TRP A 83 -4.66 -13.28 4.27
N LEU A 84 -3.90 -13.48 3.20
CA LEU A 84 -4.41 -13.85 1.87
C LEU A 84 -3.68 -15.11 1.36
N HIS A 85 -3.93 -16.22 2.04
CA HIS A 85 -3.25 -17.48 1.80
C HIS A 85 -3.75 -18.20 0.55
N ALA A 86 -2.83 -18.87 -0.16
CA ALA A 86 -3.20 -19.82 -1.20
C ALA A 86 -4.01 -21.00 -0.60
N PRO A 87 -4.89 -21.66 -1.38
CA PRO A 87 -5.66 -22.80 -0.89
C PRO A 87 -4.81 -23.96 -0.32
N ASP A 88 -3.59 -24.12 -0.81
CA ASP A 88 -2.61 -25.16 -0.44
C ASP A 88 -1.41 -24.61 0.34
N GLU A 89 -1.55 -23.45 1.00
CA GLU A 89 -0.49 -22.85 1.81
C GLU A 89 0.06 -23.83 2.87
N ASP A 90 1.39 -23.95 2.93
CA ASP A 90 2.08 -24.79 3.90
C ASP A 90 2.43 -23.98 5.16
N PHE A 91 1.50 -23.96 6.12
CA PHE A 91 1.66 -23.22 7.36
C PHE A 91 2.84 -23.67 8.24
N ARG A 92 3.50 -24.82 7.95
CA ARG A 92 4.78 -25.16 8.59
C ARG A 92 5.85 -24.10 8.32
N ARG A 93 5.79 -23.44 7.16
CA ARG A 93 6.67 -22.32 6.82
C ARG A 93 6.36 -21.09 7.67
N ALA A 94 5.07 -20.82 7.92
CA ALA A 94 4.66 -19.74 8.81
C ALA A 94 5.19 -19.96 10.24
N ALA A 95 5.08 -21.19 10.76
CA ALA A 95 5.67 -21.57 12.06
C ALA A 95 7.20 -21.44 12.07
N GLN A 96 7.88 -21.89 11.00
CA GLN A 96 9.35 -21.84 10.89
C GLN A 96 9.91 -20.41 10.91
N TYR A 97 9.22 -19.46 10.28
CA TYR A 97 9.67 -18.08 10.12
C TYR A 97 8.95 -17.11 11.06
N ASP A 98 8.18 -17.60 12.03
CA ASP A 98 7.40 -16.79 12.97
C ASP A 98 6.55 -15.73 12.26
N VAL A 99 5.70 -16.20 11.35
CA VAL A 99 4.67 -15.40 10.67
C VAL A 99 3.31 -15.87 11.19
N THR A 100 2.50 -14.94 11.71
CA THR A 100 1.14 -15.18 12.20
C THR A 100 0.16 -15.18 11.03
N PRO A 101 -0.47 -16.31 10.66
CA PRO A 101 -1.49 -16.34 9.64
C PRO A 101 -2.84 -15.88 10.21
N ALA A 102 -3.58 -15.12 9.41
CA ALA A 102 -4.99 -14.87 9.63
C ALA A 102 -5.81 -15.86 8.79
N VAL A 103 -6.45 -16.80 9.47
CA VAL A 103 -7.18 -17.90 8.85
C VAL A 103 -8.65 -17.54 8.64
N SER A 104 -9.18 -17.83 7.47
CA SER A 104 -10.55 -17.48 7.07
C SER A 104 -11.49 -18.67 6.92
N SER A 105 -11.04 -19.87 7.27
CA SER A 105 -11.87 -21.08 7.19
C SER A 105 -11.49 -22.12 8.25
N VAL A 106 -12.37 -23.09 8.46
CA VAL A 106 -12.12 -24.27 9.31
C VAL A 106 -10.89 -25.04 8.83
N SER A 107 -10.74 -25.22 7.51
CA SER A 107 -9.62 -25.97 6.92
C SER A 107 -8.28 -25.26 7.14
N GLN A 108 -8.22 -23.94 6.97
CA GLN A 108 -7.01 -23.16 7.22
C GLN A 108 -6.65 -23.16 8.71
N LEU A 109 -7.65 -22.99 9.59
CA LEU A 109 -7.44 -23.04 11.02
C LEU A 109 -6.88 -24.41 11.48
N ALA A 110 -7.45 -25.51 10.98
CA ALA A 110 -6.95 -26.85 11.25
C ALA A 110 -5.52 -27.04 10.71
N ALA A 111 -5.25 -26.62 9.47
CA ALA A 111 -3.92 -26.74 8.88
C ALA A 111 -2.84 -25.93 9.62
N ALA A 112 -3.19 -24.72 10.10
CA ALA A 112 -2.29 -23.92 10.93
C ALA A 112 -2.02 -24.58 12.30
N ALA A 113 -3.06 -25.17 12.91
CA ALA A 113 -2.92 -25.90 14.16
C ALA A 113 -2.08 -27.18 14.03
N ASP A 114 -2.32 -27.97 12.98
CA ASP A 114 -1.54 -29.18 12.64
C ASP A 114 -0.07 -28.84 12.32
N SER A 115 0.18 -27.63 11.84
CA SER A 115 1.52 -27.10 11.59
C SER A 115 2.19 -26.49 12.82
N GLU A 116 1.54 -26.55 13.99
CA GLU A 116 2.00 -26.00 15.26
C GLU A 116 2.37 -24.50 15.22
N VAL A 117 1.67 -23.72 14.39
CA VAL A 117 1.85 -22.26 14.36
C VAL A 117 1.52 -21.69 15.74
N PRO A 118 2.37 -20.85 16.37
CA PRO A 118 2.14 -20.39 17.74
C PRO A 118 0.85 -19.61 17.93
N ALA A 119 0.47 -18.79 16.94
CA ALA A 119 -0.68 -17.90 17.00
C ALA A 119 -1.37 -17.80 15.64
N VAL A 120 -2.68 -17.61 15.66
CA VAL A 120 -3.47 -17.25 14.48
C VAL A 120 -4.39 -16.09 14.78
N HIS A 121 -4.73 -15.32 13.75
CA HIS A 121 -5.88 -14.42 13.79
C HIS A 121 -7.05 -15.08 13.06
N VAL A 122 -8.25 -15.03 13.62
CA VAL A 122 -9.45 -15.44 12.88
C VAL A 122 -9.91 -14.27 12.01
N CYS A 123 -10.01 -14.47 10.70
CA CYS A 123 -10.59 -13.50 9.78
C CYS A 123 -12.05 -13.84 9.51
N VAL A 124 -12.96 -12.92 9.78
CA VAL A 124 -14.39 -13.02 9.44
C VAL A 124 -14.74 -11.99 8.37
N ASP A 125 -15.70 -12.31 7.51
CA ASP A 125 -16.30 -11.35 6.60
C ASP A 125 -17.49 -10.68 7.29
N THR A 126 -17.42 -9.36 7.45
CA THR A 126 -18.49 -8.55 8.04
C THR A 126 -19.29 -7.75 7.00
N GLY A 127 -19.03 -7.94 5.71
CA GLY A 127 -19.75 -7.26 4.63
C GLY A 127 -18.90 -6.83 3.43
N LEU A 128 -17.61 -7.17 3.41
CA LEU A 128 -16.73 -6.84 2.28
C LEU A 128 -16.76 -7.90 1.17
N SER A 129 -17.11 -9.16 1.51
CA SER A 129 -17.22 -10.26 0.54
C SER A 129 -15.93 -10.53 -0.25
N ARG A 130 -14.80 -10.51 0.45
CA ARG A 130 -13.45 -10.69 -0.15
C ARG A 130 -12.69 -11.87 0.43
N ASN A 131 -12.49 -11.85 1.74
CA ASN A 131 -11.82 -12.88 2.53
C ASN A 131 -12.45 -12.89 3.92
N GLY A 132 -12.23 -13.96 4.67
CA GLY A 132 -12.83 -14.17 5.97
C GLY A 132 -14.03 -15.13 5.88
N ALA A 133 -14.28 -15.82 6.98
CA ALA A 133 -15.44 -16.70 7.09
C ALA A 133 -16.72 -15.88 7.05
N VAL A 134 -17.70 -16.28 6.24
CA VAL A 134 -19.01 -15.62 6.21
C VAL A 134 -19.85 -16.03 7.44
N GLU A 135 -20.86 -15.23 7.80
CA GLU A 135 -21.63 -15.43 9.04
C GLU A 135 -22.25 -16.85 9.17
N SER A 136 -22.60 -17.49 8.05
CA SER A 136 -23.07 -18.88 8.04
C SER A 136 -22.04 -19.94 8.43
N GLU A 137 -20.75 -19.60 8.39
CA GLU A 137 -19.62 -20.50 8.72
C GLU A 137 -19.08 -20.28 10.14
N TRP A 138 -19.44 -19.16 10.77
CA TRP A 138 -18.89 -18.72 12.07
C TRP A 138 -19.07 -19.76 13.16
N ALA A 139 -20.25 -20.37 13.28
CA ALA A 139 -20.54 -21.34 14.32
C ALA A 139 -19.56 -22.54 14.27
N GLU A 140 -19.29 -23.08 13.08
CA GLU A 140 -18.37 -24.20 12.92
C GLU A 140 -16.91 -23.78 13.13
N LEU A 141 -16.54 -22.60 12.62
CA LEU A 141 -15.20 -22.05 12.79
C LEU A 141 -14.87 -21.82 14.26
N PHE A 142 -15.75 -21.15 15.01
CA PHE A 142 -15.53 -20.83 16.42
C PHE A 142 -15.56 -22.09 17.30
N ALA A 143 -16.44 -23.06 17.00
CA ALA A 143 -16.43 -24.36 17.68
C ALA A 143 -15.12 -25.12 17.44
N THR A 144 -14.58 -25.06 16.23
CA THR A 144 -13.28 -25.66 15.89
C THR A 144 -12.13 -24.96 16.61
N ALA A 145 -12.11 -23.63 16.60
CA ALA A 145 -11.15 -22.84 17.37
C ALA A 145 -11.19 -23.22 18.86
N GLY A 146 -12.38 -23.30 19.46
CA GLY A 146 -12.53 -23.70 20.86
C GLY A 146 -12.00 -25.12 21.14
N ARG A 147 -12.17 -26.07 20.21
CA ARG A 147 -11.61 -27.42 20.33
C ARG A 147 -10.08 -27.42 20.30
N ILE A 148 -9.47 -26.64 19.41
CA ILE A 148 -8.01 -26.50 19.29
C ILE A 148 -7.42 -25.90 20.57
N VAL A 149 -8.04 -24.86 21.12
CA VAL A 149 -7.59 -24.26 22.38
C VAL A 149 -7.71 -25.25 23.54
N ARG A 150 -8.83 -25.99 23.64
CA ARG A 150 -9.05 -26.99 24.71
C ARG A 150 -8.18 -28.25 24.60
N SER A 151 -7.72 -28.61 23.41
CA SER A 151 -6.84 -29.78 23.24
C SER A 151 -5.43 -29.55 23.81
N GLY A 152 -5.09 -28.29 24.16
CA GLY A 152 -3.78 -27.94 24.69
C GLY A 152 -2.68 -27.91 23.63
N GLY A 153 -3.05 -27.78 22.35
CA GLY A 153 -2.10 -27.57 21.26
C GLY A 153 -1.34 -26.25 21.39
N ARG A 154 -0.25 -26.10 20.62
CA ARG A 154 0.59 -24.90 20.65
C ARG A 154 -0.11 -23.64 20.12
N THR A 155 -1.09 -23.81 19.23
CA THR A 155 -1.75 -22.71 18.51
C THR A 155 -2.80 -22.01 19.36
N ARG A 156 -2.60 -20.72 19.63
CA ARG A 156 -3.61 -19.84 20.21
C ARG A 156 -4.37 -19.07 19.13
N VAL A 157 -5.63 -18.74 19.42
CA VAL A 157 -6.35 -17.69 18.68
C VAL A 157 -6.00 -16.35 19.33
N GLU A 158 -4.98 -15.70 18.79
CA GLU A 158 -4.45 -14.42 19.29
C GLU A 158 -5.31 -13.24 18.88
N GLY A 159 -5.91 -13.27 17.69
CA GLY A 159 -6.62 -12.12 17.17
C GLY A 159 -7.93 -12.43 16.47
N LEU A 160 -8.78 -11.42 16.35
CA LEU A 160 -9.95 -11.41 15.48
C LEU A 160 -9.86 -10.22 14.53
N MET A 161 -10.16 -10.45 13.26
CA MET A 161 -10.12 -9.42 12.25
C MET A 161 -11.24 -9.50 11.22
N SER A 162 -11.57 -8.33 10.67
CA SER A 162 -12.29 -8.18 9.41
C SER A 162 -11.72 -6.97 8.66
N HIS A 163 -12.34 -6.50 7.58
CA HIS A 163 -11.92 -5.33 6.81
C HIS A 163 -13.13 -4.50 6.39
N LEU A 164 -13.06 -3.19 6.65
CA LEU A 164 -14.10 -2.24 6.24
C LEU A 164 -14.17 -2.08 4.73
N SER A 165 -15.38 -1.83 4.24
CA SER A 165 -15.66 -1.37 2.89
C SER A 165 -15.28 0.10 2.70
N ASN A 166 -15.42 0.91 3.76
CA ASN A 166 -15.35 2.38 3.69
C ASN A 166 -16.38 2.97 2.70
N ALA A 167 -17.51 2.28 2.50
CA ALA A 167 -18.58 2.75 1.60
C ALA A 167 -19.31 3.97 2.18
N SER A 168 -19.64 3.92 3.47
CA SER A 168 -20.14 5.04 4.24
C SER A 168 -19.90 4.79 5.73
N ARG A 169 -19.98 5.83 6.55
CA ARG A 169 -19.89 5.68 8.02
C ARG A 169 -20.97 4.75 8.58
N ALA A 170 -22.17 4.74 7.99
CA ALA A 170 -23.24 3.87 8.45
C ALA A 170 -22.90 2.40 8.15
N ASP A 171 -22.48 2.09 6.92
CA ASP A 171 -22.08 0.74 6.52
C ASP A 171 -20.89 0.26 7.35
N ASP A 172 -19.90 1.12 7.63
CA ASP A 172 -18.74 0.77 8.45
C ASP A 172 -19.13 0.44 9.90
N LEU A 173 -20.13 1.12 10.48
CA LEU A 173 -20.66 0.81 11.80
C LEU A 173 -21.49 -0.48 11.82
N ASP A 174 -22.19 -0.81 10.72
CA ASP A 174 -22.87 -2.09 10.57
C ASP A 174 -21.88 -3.25 10.47
N GLN A 175 -20.76 -3.05 9.76
CA GLN A 175 -19.65 -4.00 9.72
C GLN A 175 -18.99 -4.17 11.09
N ASP A 176 -18.91 -3.10 11.89
CA ASP A 176 -18.41 -3.15 13.27
C ASP A 176 -19.33 -3.96 14.18
N ALA A 177 -20.65 -3.73 14.08
CA ALA A 177 -21.63 -4.51 14.83
C ALA A 177 -21.59 -6.00 14.46
N ALA A 178 -21.30 -6.36 13.21
CA ALA A 178 -21.05 -7.74 12.81
C ALA A 178 -19.76 -8.32 13.42
N LEU A 179 -18.69 -7.52 13.54
CA LEU A 179 -17.48 -7.95 14.24
C LEU A 179 -17.73 -8.22 15.72
N GLN A 180 -18.56 -7.41 16.38
CA GLN A 180 -18.97 -7.65 17.78
C GLN A 180 -19.72 -8.98 17.93
N ARG A 181 -20.61 -9.33 16.99
CA ARG A 181 -21.25 -10.66 17.01
C ARG A 181 -20.25 -11.80 16.86
N ALA A 182 -19.20 -11.61 16.04
CA ALA A 182 -18.12 -12.58 15.92
C ALA A 182 -17.31 -12.72 17.22
N LEU A 183 -17.06 -11.62 17.94
CA LEU A 183 -16.45 -11.64 19.27
C LEU A 183 -17.28 -12.43 20.28
N ASP A 184 -18.60 -12.17 20.33
CA ASP A 184 -19.52 -12.91 21.20
C ASP A 184 -19.51 -14.41 20.87
N GLY A 185 -19.44 -14.76 19.58
CA GLY A 185 -19.34 -16.14 19.10
C GLY A 185 -18.05 -16.85 19.53
N LEU A 186 -16.91 -16.15 19.49
CA LEU A 186 -15.63 -16.66 20.02
C LEU A 186 -15.68 -16.82 21.55
N ALA A 187 -16.23 -15.83 22.26
CA ALA A 187 -16.37 -15.85 23.71
C ALA A 187 -17.23 -17.03 24.20
N ALA A 188 -18.33 -17.32 23.49
CA ALA A 188 -19.18 -18.49 23.75
C ALA A 188 -18.43 -19.84 23.60
N ASN A 189 -17.31 -19.84 22.88
CA ASN A 189 -16.42 -21.00 22.70
C ASN A 189 -15.18 -20.98 23.62
N GLY A 190 -15.14 -20.05 24.57
CA GLY A 190 -14.06 -19.92 25.57
C GLY A 190 -12.82 -19.20 25.05
N ILE A 191 -12.96 -18.37 24.02
CA ILE A 191 -11.85 -17.63 23.40
C ILE A 191 -12.06 -16.13 23.62
N VAL A 192 -11.03 -15.46 24.16
CA VAL A 192 -10.94 -14.01 24.22
C VAL A 192 -9.66 -13.64 23.45
N PRO A 193 -9.76 -13.04 22.26
CA PRO A 193 -8.59 -12.61 21.50
C PRO A 193 -7.80 -11.53 22.26
N ASP A 194 -6.47 -11.53 22.09
CA ASP A 194 -5.57 -10.50 22.60
C ASP A 194 -5.63 -9.22 21.75
N VAL A 195 -5.94 -9.34 20.45
CA VAL A 195 -5.99 -8.22 19.50
C VAL A 195 -7.19 -8.32 18.58
N VAL A 196 -8.09 -7.34 18.65
CA VAL A 196 -9.19 -7.15 17.72
C VAL A 196 -8.86 -5.99 16.79
N HIS A 197 -9.03 -6.17 15.48
CA HIS A 197 -8.75 -5.10 14.53
C HIS A 197 -9.62 -5.12 13.28
N LEU A 198 -10.22 -3.97 12.96
CA LEU A 198 -11.14 -3.80 11.82
C LEU A 198 -10.63 -2.75 10.84
N ALA A 199 -10.42 -1.53 11.34
CA ALA A 199 -10.05 -0.37 10.57
C ALA A 199 -8.71 -0.52 9.80
N ALA A 200 -8.70 0.03 8.58
CA ALA A 200 -7.49 0.37 7.84
C ALA A 200 -7.37 1.90 7.72
N SER A 201 -6.43 2.43 6.92
CA SER A 201 -6.10 3.88 6.86
C SER A 201 -7.31 4.84 6.85
N ALA A 202 -8.31 4.61 6.00
CA ALA A 202 -9.48 5.48 5.89
C ALA A 202 -10.36 5.38 7.15
N GLY A 203 -10.84 4.18 7.49
CA GLY A 203 -11.67 3.94 8.67
C GLY A 203 -10.98 4.33 9.99
N SER A 204 -9.67 4.13 10.11
CA SER A 204 -8.93 4.48 11.33
C SER A 204 -8.89 5.98 11.56
N ILE A 205 -8.95 6.78 10.50
CA ILE A 205 -8.99 8.24 10.59
C ILE A 205 -10.43 8.76 10.71
N ALA A 206 -11.36 8.23 9.91
CA ALA A 206 -12.71 8.77 9.76
C ALA A 206 -13.76 8.15 10.71
N VAL A 207 -13.52 6.93 11.20
CA VAL A 207 -14.46 6.18 12.05
C VAL A 207 -13.71 5.59 13.26
N PRO A 208 -13.30 6.42 14.24
CA PRO A 208 -12.47 6.00 15.37
C PRO A 208 -13.01 4.80 16.17
N GLU A 209 -14.32 4.60 16.17
CA GLU A 209 -15.01 3.49 16.84
C GLU A 209 -14.55 2.12 16.31
N THR A 210 -14.11 2.05 15.05
CA THR A 210 -13.72 0.80 14.37
C THR A 210 -12.25 0.41 14.59
N ARG A 211 -11.50 1.15 15.43
CA ARG A 211 -10.07 0.90 15.66
C ARG A 211 -9.83 -0.34 16.53
N HIS A 212 -10.71 -0.60 17.50
CA HIS A 212 -10.51 -1.63 18.53
C HIS A 212 -9.10 -1.55 19.15
N ASP A 213 -8.38 -2.67 19.23
CA ASP A 213 -7.05 -2.74 19.82
C ASP A 213 -5.96 -2.27 18.86
N ALA A 214 -6.16 -2.39 17.54
CA ALA A 214 -5.20 -1.95 16.55
C ALA A 214 -5.81 -1.55 15.19
N ALA A 215 -5.22 -0.54 14.55
CA ALA A 215 -5.51 -0.16 13.17
C ALA A 215 -4.49 -0.76 12.19
N ARG A 216 -4.95 -1.36 11.08
CA ARG A 216 -4.09 -1.88 10.01
C ARG A 216 -3.81 -0.82 8.96
N VAL A 217 -2.82 0.03 9.21
CA VAL A 217 -2.56 1.21 8.39
C VAL A 217 -1.54 0.89 7.30
N GLY A 218 -1.93 1.15 6.04
CA GLY A 218 -1.06 1.02 4.87
C GLY A 218 -0.76 2.39 4.29
N LEU A 219 -1.56 2.82 3.31
CA LEU A 219 -1.34 4.04 2.52
C LEU A 219 -0.92 5.28 3.33
N ALA A 220 -1.57 5.56 4.46
CA ALA A 220 -1.27 6.75 5.25
C ALA A 220 0.16 6.74 5.84
N LEU A 221 0.75 5.56 6.10
CA LEU A 221 2.15 5.44 6.53
C LEU A 221 3.14 5.86 5.44
N TYR A 222 2.72 5.79 4.17
CA TYR A 222 3.51 6.24 3.01
C TYR A 222 3.27 7.71 2.67
N GLY A 223 2.51 8.42 3.51
CA GLY A 223 2.32 9.85 3.37
C GLY A 223 1.21 10.24 2.40
N LEU A 224 0.33 9.31 2.06
CA LEU A 224 -0.69 9.50 1.03
C LEU A 224 -2.10 9.51 1.65
N SER A 225 -2.91 10.47 1.25
CA SER A 225 -4.27 10.62 1.76
C SER A 225 -5.17 9.49 1.23
N PRO A 226 -5.97 8.84 2.09
CA PRO A 226 -6.99 7.90 1.63
C PRO A 226 -8.32 8.61 1.25
N PHE A 227 -8.36 9.94 1.22
CA PHE A 227 -9.58 10.72 1.00
C PHE A 227 -9.48 11.63 -0.22
N ALA A 228 -10.61 11.84 -0.91
CA ALA A 228 -10.70 12.76 -2.03
C ALA A 228 -10.85 14.23 -1.60
N ASP A 229 -11.32 14.48 -0.38
CA ASP A 229 -11.66 15.81 0.14
C ASP A 229 -10.57 16.44 1.02
N ARG A 230 -9.48 15.69 1.28
CA ARG A 230 -8.38 16.09 2.16
C ARG A 230 -7.06 15.64 1.57
N THR A 231 -6.08 16.54 1.57
CA THR A 231 -4.72 16.28 1.10
C THR A 231 -3.89 15.55 2.17
N SER A 232 -2.72 15.03 1.79
CA SER A 232 -1.75 14.51 2.77
C SER A 232 -1.35 15.56 3.81
N ALA A 233 -1.17 16.81 3.38
CA ALA A 233 -0.82 17.92 4.27
C ALA A 233 -1.92 18.21 5.30
N ASP A 234 -3.20 18.15 4.91
CA ASP A 234 -4.35 18.31 5.84
C ASP A 234 -4.35 17.24 6.93
N LEU A 235 -3.79 16.06 6.64
CA LEU A 235 -3.64 14.96 7.58
C LEU A 235 -2.32 15.03 8.37
N GLY A 236 -1.44 15.99 8.10
CA GLY A 236 -0.10 16.06 8.69
C GLY A 236 0.83 14.96 8.17
N LEU A 237 0.57 14.44 6.98
CA LEU A 237 1.32 13.38 6.32
C LEU A 237 2.26 13.95 5.26
N ARG A 238 3.43 13.33 5.10
CA ARG A 238 4.47 13.70 4.14
C ARG A 238 4.67 12.56 3.12
N PRO A 239 4.31 12.75 1.83
CA PRO A 239 4.54 11.74 0.80
C PRO A 239 5.99 11.22 0.82
N ALA A 240 6.17 9.91 1.00
CA ALA A 240 7.50 9.33 1.14
C ALA A 240 8.17 9.03 -0.20
N MET A 241 7.40 8.83 -1.27
CA MET A 241 7.93 8.48 -2.60
C MET A 241 8.05 9.71 -3.49
N ARG A 242 9.24 9.87 -4.09
CA ARG A 242 9.49 10.80 -5.20
C ARG A 242 9.99 10.03 -6.42
N VAL A 243 9.35 10.24 -7.56
CA VAL A 243 9.66 9.55 -8.82
C VAL A 243 10.28 10.51 -9.82
N THR A 244 11.46 10.14 -10.30
CA THR A 244 12.31 11.00 -11.12
C THR A 244 12.81 10.28 -12.37
N ALA A 245 13.08 11.07 -13.39
CA ALA A 245 13.80 10.67 -14.59
C ALA A 245 14.78 11.78 -14.99
N ALA A 246 15.67 11.48 -15.94
CA ALA A 246 16.52 12.47 -16.58
C ALA A 246 16.09 12.66 -18.03
N VAL A 247 16.21 13.88 -18.54
CA VAL A 247 16.02 14.17 -19.96
C VAL A 247 17.06 13.41 -20.79
N LEU A 248 16.60 12.50 -21.63
CA LEU A 248 17.45 11.70 -22.53
C LEU A 248 17.85 12.49 -23.78
N ARG A 249 16.91 13.28 -24.30
CA ARG A 249 17.07 14.05 -25.53
C ARG A 249 16.09 15.19 -25.59
N THR A 250 16.51 16.27 -26.23
CA THR A 250 15.62 17.33 -26.70
C THR A 250 15.39 17.24 -28.22
N VAL A 251 14.17 17.43 -28.69
CA VAL A 251 13.79 17.31 -30.10
C VAL A 251 13.02 18.57 -30.54
N PRO A 252 13.50 19.34 -31.55
CA PRO A 252 12.70 20.41 -32.13
C PRO A 252 11.53 19.83 -32.93
N VAL A 253 10.36 20.44 -32.82
CA VAL A 253 9.12 20.01 -33.48
C VAL A 253 8.45 21.24 -34.10
N ALA A 254 8.21 21.20 -35.40
CA ALA A 254 7.59 22.31 -36.11
C ALA A 254 6.07 22.32 -35.91
N ALA A 255 5.44 23.49 -36.06
CA ALA A 255 3.99 23.62 -36.02
C ALA A 255 3.31 22.62 -37.00
N GLY A 256 2.31 21.89 -36.48
CA GLY A 256 1.56 20.87 -37.21
C GLY A 256 2.13 19.45 -37.14
N GLU A 257 3.39 19.27 -36.72
CA GLU A 257 3.98 17.94 -36.55
C GLU A 257 3.33 17.17 -35.39
N GLY A 258 3.19 15.86 -35.58
CA GLY A 258 2.56 14.98 -34.60
C GLY A 258 3.58 14.35 -33.65
N VAL A 259 3.16 14.09 -32.42
CA VAL A 259 4.02 13.52 -31.38
C VAL A 259 3.54 12.15 -30.94
N SER A 260 4.48 11.21 -30.82
CA SER A 260 4.26 9.82 -30.39
C SER A 260 3.25 9.06 -31.28
N TYR A 261 2.83 7.88 -30.82
CA TYR A 261 2.01 6.95 -31.58
C TYR A 261 0.64 7.51 -31.93
N GLY A 262 0.28 7.42 -33.22
CA GLY A 262 -1.02 7.85 -33.73
C GLY A 262 -1.23 9.37 -33.75
N TYR A 263 -0.21 10.16 -33.39
CA TYR A 263 -0.25 11.62 -33.42
C TYR A 263 -1.50 12.19 -32.73
N THR A 264 -1.81 11.66 -31.54
CA THR A 264 -2.93 12.14 -30.70
C THR A 264 -2.71 13.55 -30.17
N TRP A 265 -1.49 14.07 -30.30
CA TRP A 265 -1.12 15.45 -30.08
C TRP A 265 -0.33 15.97 -31.28
N ARG A 266 -0.56 17.23 -31.64
CA ARG A 266 0.16 17.96 -32.68
C ARG A 266 0.59 19.32 -32.15
N ALA A 267 1.80 19.74 -32.50
CA ALA A 267 2.33 21.02 -32.08
C ALA A 267 1.50 22.16 -32.68
N ALA A 268 0.95 23.03 -31.84
CA ALA A 268 0.19 24.20 -32.29
C ALA A 268 1.10 25.30 -32.87
N THR A 269 2.33 25.38 -32.33
CA THR A 269 3.41 26.27 -32.74
C THR A 269 4.72 25.50 -32.77
N ASP A 270 5.76 26.08 -33.35
CA ASP A 270 7.12 25.53 -33.20
C ASP A 270 7.45 25.38 -31.71
N THR A 271 7.95 24.22 -31.32
CA THR A 271 8.27 23.88 -29.94
C THR A 271 9.48 22.96 -29.83
N ARG A 272 9.90 22.66 -28.61
CA ARG A 272 10.88 21.64 -28.28
C ARG A 272 10.27 20.64 -27.32
N LEU A 273 10.52 19.36 -27.57
CA LEU A 273 10.17 18.28 -26.65
C LEU A 273 11.39 17.86 -25.85
N ALA A 274 11.19 17.56 -24.57
CA ALA A 274 12.09 16.73 -23.78
C ALA A 274 11.56 15.28 -23.76
N VAL A 275 12.45 14.31 -23.92
CA VAL A 275 12.11 12.88 -23.90
C VAL A 275 12.74 12.24 -22.66
N ILE A 276 11.95 11.50 -21.87
CA ILE A 276 12.43 10.75 -20.70
C ILE A 276 12.26 9.25 -20.90
N GLY A 277 13.07 8.46 -20.17
CA GLY A 277 13.14 7.00 -20.27
C GLY A 277 12.19 6.23 -19.34
N LEU A 278 10.95 6.68 -19.19
CA LEU A 278 9.91 5.97 -18.43
C LEU A 278 8.70 5.75 -19.33
N GLY A 279 8.07 4.58 -19.26
CA GLY A 279 6.87 4.29 -20.01
C GLY A 279 5.98 3.23 -19.34
N TYR A 280 5.05 2.66 -20.09
CA TYR A 280 4.10 1.71 -19.50
C TYR A 280 4.71 0.38 -19.06
N ALA A 281 5.89 -0.01 -19.57
CA ALA A 281 6.63 -1.15 -19.02
C ALA A 281 7.18 -0.87 -17.61
N ASP A 282 7.31 0.41 -17.25
CA ASP A 282 7.77 0.89 -15.94
C ASP A 282 6.61 1.22 -15.00
N GLY A 283 5.36 0.90 -15.40
CA GLY A 283 4.17 1.03 -14.55
C GLY A 283 3.28 2.25 -14.83
N PHE A 284 3.67 3.13 -15.76
CA PHE A 284 2.92 4.34 -16.07
C PHE A 284 1.87 4.10 -17.14
N ASP A 285 0.60 4.26 -16.81
CA ASP A 285 -0.49 3.96 -17.73
C ASP A 285 -0.35 4.68 -19.09
N ARG A 286 -0.71 3.97 -20.15
CA ARG A 286 -0.55 4.45 -21.52
C ARG A 286 -1.39 5.70 -21.77
N ASP A 287 -2.52 5.82 -21.09
CA ASP A 287 -3.50 6.89 -21.27
C ASP A 287 -3.19 8.17 -20.48
N LEU A 288 -2.10 8.19 -19.69
CA LEU A 288 -1.61 9.40 -19.02
C LEU A 288 -1.13 10.49 -20.00
N GLY A 289 -0.81 10.09 -21.23
CA GLY A 289 -0.40 11.01 -22.29
C GLY A 289 -1.46 12.08 -22.56
N ASN A 290 -1.05 13.35 -22.61
CA ASN A 290 -1.92 14.54 -22.71
C ASN A 290 -2.75 14.86 -21.46
N ARG A 291 -2.57 14.15 -20.34
CA ARG A 291 -3.43 14.31 -19.15
C ARG A 291 -2.68 14.71 -17.88
N VAL A 292 -1.37 14.52 -17.85
CA VAL A 292 -0.52 14.82 -16.69
C VAL A 292 0.56 15.82 -17.04
N SER A 293 1.14 16.39 -15.99
CA SER A 293 2.30 17.28 -16.09
C SER A 293 3.43 16.78 -15.19
N VAL A 294 4.65 17.20 -15.51
CA VAL A 294 5.87 16.91 -14.77
C VAL A 294 6.57 18.21 -14.41
N ARG A 295 7.46 18.18 -13.42
CA ARG A 295 8.28 19.33 -13.02
C ARG A 295 9.71 19.18 -13.54
N ILE A 296 10.27 20.24 -14.12
CA ILE A 296 11.68 20.35 -14.52
C ILE A 296 12.19 21.69 -13.97
N GLY A 297 13.14 21.65 -13.04
CA GLY A 297 13.54 22.85 -12.29
C GLY A 297 12.37 23.40 -11.46
N ASP A 298 12.06 24.68 -11.62
CA ASP A 298 10.97 25.39 -10.94
C ASP A 298 9.67 25.47 -11.77
N ARG A 299 9.64 24.80 -12.94
CA ARG A 299 8.53 24.90 -13.90
C ARG A 299 7.84 23.56 -14.13
N THR A 300 6.54 23.64 -14.40
CA THR A 300 5.68 22.50 -14.74
C THR A 300 5.43 22.45 -16.24
N PHE A 301 5.54 21.27 -16.83
CA PHE A 301 5.42 21.04 -18.27
C PHE A 301 4.48 19.85 -18.56
N PRO A 302 3.63 19.93 -19.59
CA PRO A 302 2.69 18.87 -19.91
C PRO A 302 3.37 17.68 -20.59
N VAL A 303 2.92 16.47 -20.26
CA VAL A 303 3.25 15.25 -21.03
C VAL A 303 2.36 15.21 -22.27
N VAL A 304 2.96 15.14 -23.45
CA VAL A 304 2.25 15.23 -24.74
C VAL A 304 2.41 13.99 -25.61
N GLY A 305 1.38 13.68 -26.38
CA GLY A 305 1.27 12.43 -27.12
C GLY A 305 1.11 11.22 -26.19
N ARG A 306 1.01 10.03 -26.78
CA ARG A 306 0.85 8.80 -26.00
C ARG A 306 2.12 8.41 -25.25
N VAL A 307 1.97 7.82 -24.07
CA VAL A 307 3.06 7.15 -23.37
C VAL A 307 3.48 5.89 -24.15
N ALA A 308 4.77 5.76 -24.43
CA ALA A 308 5.35 4.61 -25.10
C ALA A 308 5.76 3.52 -24.08
N MET A 309 6.29 2.39 -24.56
CA MET A 309 6.72 1.31 -23.68
C MET A 309 7.76 1.76 -22.65
N ASN A 310 8.72 2.58 -23.07
CA ASN A 310 9.85 3.03 -22.25
C ASN A 310 10.13 4.54 -22.41
N ALA A 311 9.15 5.31 -22.89
CA ALA A 311 9.36 6.75 -23.11
C ALA A 311 8.10 7.60 -22.98
N MET A 312 8.31 8.83 -22.51
CA MET A 312 7.32 9.92 -22.52
C MET A 312 7.91 11.15 -23.20
N HIS A 313 7.05 11.96 -23.79
CA HIS A 313 7.42 13.25 -24.39
C HIS A 313 6.80 14.37 -23.56
N ILE A 314 7.58 15.41 -23.30
CA ILE A 314 7.20 16.56 -22.49
C ILE A 314 7.38 17.80 -23.37
N ASP A 315 6.33 18.60 -23.52
CA ASP A 315 6.43 19.85 -24.28
C ASP A 315 7.06 20.93 -23.41
N VAL A 316 8.28 21.36 -23.75
CA VAL A 316 9.05 22.33 -22.96
C VAL A 316 9.09 23.72 -23.59
N GLY A 317 8.47 23.91 -24.76
CA GLY A 317 8.46 25.21 -25.44
C GLY A 317 9.87 25.74 -25.72
N ASP A 318 10.10 26.99 -25.31
CA ASP A 318 11.39 27.68 -25.40
C ASP A 318 12.25 27.56 -24.13
N ALA A 319 11.79 26.84 -23.10
CA ALA A 319 12.49 26.71 -21.83
C ALA A 319 13.85 26.03 -22.00
N ASP A 320 14.91 26.55 -21.39
CA ASP A 320 16.27 25.99 -21.44
C ASP A 320 16.39 24.68 -20.64
N VAL A 321 15.85 23.61 -21.24
CA VAL A 321 15.95 22.23 -20.75
C VAL A 321 17.05 21.50 -21.53
N ARG A 322 17.92 20.82 -20.81
CA ARG A 322 19.12 20.14 -21.32
C ARG A 322 19.08 18.65 -21.01
N VAL A 323 19.83 17.88 -21.80
CA VAL A 323 20.04 16.46 -21.54
C VAL A 323 20.67 16.29 -20.16
N GLY A 324 20.11 15.39 -19.36
CA GLY A 324 20.53 15.13 -17.98
C GLY A 324 19.75 15.92 -16.93
N ASP A 325 18.95 16.93 -17.30
CA ASP A 325 18.11 17.64 -16.35
C ASP A 325 17.11 16.69 -15.69
N GLU A 326 16.90 16.86 -14.38
CA GLU A 326 15.95 16.05 -13.62
C GLU A 326 14.51 16.45 -13.96
N VAL A 327 13.69 15.43 -14.18
CA VAL A 327 12.25 15.51 -14.39
C VAL A 327 11.59 14.79 -13.22
N VAL A 328 10.80 15.52 -12.43
CA VAL A 328 10.01 14.95 -11.34
C VAL A 328 8.60 14.67 -11.82
N LEU A 329 8.19 13.40 -11.73
CA LEU A 329 6.86 12.96 -12.15
C LEU A 329 5.84 13.21 -11.05
N TRP A 330 6.18 12.82 -9.81
CA TRP A 330 5.46 13.20 -8.59
C TRP A 330 6.37 13.08 -7.36
N GLY A 331 5.93 13.68 -6.25
CA GLY A 331 6.62 13.71 -4.97
C GLY A 331 5.77 14.39 -3.89
N ASP A 332 6.39 15.22 -3.05
CA ASP A 332 5.67 16.00 -2.02
C ASP A 332 5.23 17.38 -2.57
N PRO A 333 3.92 17.66 -2.67
CA PRO A 333 3.43 18.97 -3.09
C PRO A 333 3.89 20.13 -2.19
N ALA A 334 4.22 19.87 -0.91
CA ALA A 334 4.80 20.89 -0.03
C ALA A 334 6.20 21.33 -0.47
N GLU A 335 6.91 20.50 -1.24
CA GLU A 335 8.20 20.82 -1.87
C GLU A 335 8.05 21.34 -3.32
N GLY A 336 6.82 21.51 -3.79
CA GLY A 336 6.49 21.94 -5.14
C GLY A 336 6.43 20.82 -6.18
N ASP A 337 6.50 19.55 -5.76
CA ASP A 337 6.33 18.41 -6.67
C ASP A 337 4.87 18.24 -7.14
N PRO A 338 4.65 17.65 -8.33
CA PRO A 338 3.32 17.20 -8.70
C PRO A 338 2.79 16.16 -7.70
N ALA A 339 1.49 16.20 -7.44
CA ALA A 339 0.85 15.22 -6.57
C ALA A 339 0.62 13.90 -7.32
N VAL A 340 0.75 12.77 -6.63
CA VAL A 340 0.42 11.46 -7.23
C VAL A 340 -1.09 11.34 -7.50
N GLU A 341 -1.91 12.08 -6.77
CA GLU A 341 -3.34 12.20 -6.96
C GLU A 341 -3.70 12.78 -8.34
N ASP A 342 -2.88 13.69 -8.90
CA ASP A 342 -3.09 14.24 -10.25
C ASP A 342 -2.95 13.14 -11.31
N TRP A 343 -2.00 12.22 -11.09
CA TRP A 343 -1.79 11.06 -11.96
C TRP A 343 -2.90 10.04 -11.83
N ALA A 344 -3.41 9.83 -10.61
CA ALA A 344 -4.52 8.93 -10.36
C ALA A 344 -5.81 9.46 -11.02
N ALA A 345 -6.12 10.75 -10.83
CA ALA A 345 -7.30 11.39 -11.41
C ALA A 345 -7.27 11.38 -12.95
N ALA A 346 -6.09 11.52 -13.58
CA ALA A 346 -5.94 11.50 -15.03
C ALA A 346 -6.39 10.19 -15.71
N ILE A 347 -6.44 9.09 -14.97
CA ILE A 347 -6.86 7.76 -15.46
C ILE A 347 -7.98 7.14 -14.63
N ASP A 348 -8.76 7.98 -13.93
CA ASP A 348 -9.94 7.58 -13.15
C ASP A 348 -9.64 6.48 -12.12
N THR A 349 -8.48 6.57 -11.44
CA THR A 349 -8.07 5.64 -10.38
C THR A 349 -7.72 6.36 -9.07
N ILE A 350 -7.13 5.62 -8.13
CA ILE A 350 -6.69 6.03 -6.81
C ILE A 350 -5.16 6.01 -6.70
N ASN A 351 -4.61 6.87 -5.83
CA ASN A 351 -3.17 6.95 -5.58
C ASN A 351 -2.53 5.61 -5.20
N TYR A 352 -3.25 4.73 -4.48
CA TYR A 352 -2.86 3.35 -4.17
C TYR A 352 -2.38 2.59 -5.40
N GLU A 353 -3.15 2.66 -6.50
CA GLU A 353 -2.85 1.92 -7.72
C GLU A 353 -1.60 2.49 -8.39
N VAL A 354 -1.51 3.82 -8.47
CA VAL A 354 -0.39 4.51 -9.12
C VAL A 354 0.95 4.14 -8.46
N VAL A 355 1.05 4.24 -7.13
CA VAL A 355 2.31 3.92 -6.43
C VAL A 355 2.64 2.42 -6.44
N ALA A 356 1.62 1.55 -6.33
CA ALA A 356 1.82 0.11 -6.33
C ALA A 356 2.20 -0.44 -7.71
N ARG A 357 1.80 0.23 -8.80
CA ARG A 357 2.10 -0.18 -10.19
C ARG A 357 3.50 0.20 -10.64
N VAL A 358 4.20 1.11 -9.97
CA VAL A 358 5.54 1.53 -10.40
C VAL A 358 6.46 0.31 -10.48
N GLY A 359 7.00 0.09 -11.68
CA GLY A 359 7.64 -1.14 -12.08
C GLY A 359 8.75 -1.58 -11.12
N ARG A 360 8.85 -2.91 -10.91
CA ARG A 360 9.93 -3.52 -10.12
C ARG A 360 11.32 -3.27 -10.74
N SER A 361 11.38 -3.00 -12.04
CA SER A 361 12.59 -2.66 -12.80
C SER A 361 13.14 -1.27 -12.49
N VAL A 362 12.31 -0.36 -11.97
CA VAL A 362 12.76 0.99 -11.63
C VAL A 362 13.57 0.94 -10.34
N GLU A 363 14.82 1.40 -10.40
CA GLU A 363 15.77 1.38 -9.28
C GLU A 363 15.22 2.24 -8.12
N ARG A 364 15.23 1.65 -6.92
CA ARG A 364 14.75 2.29 -5.69
C ARG A 364 15.92 2.57 -4.78
N ARG A 365 15.91 3.74 -4.17
CA ARG A 365 16.85 4.13 -3.13
C ARG A 365 16.09 4.75 -1.97
N THR A 366 16.27 4.18 -0.79
CA THR A 366 15.84 4.84 0.45
C THR A 366 16.90 5.85 0.87
N THR A 367 16.47 7.07 1.20
CA THR A 367 17.34 8.18 1.60
C THR A 367 17.10 8.62 3.01
#